data_AF-F1LG95-F1
#
_entry.id   AF-F1LG95-F1
#
_cell.length_a   1.000
_cell.length_b   1.000
_cell.length_c   1.000
_cell.angle_alpha   90.00
_cell.angle_beta   90.00
_cell.angle_gamma   90.00
#
_symmetry.space_group_name_H-M   'P 1'
#
loop_
_entity.id
_entity.type
_entity.pdbx_description
1 polymer ?
#
loop_
_entity_poly.entity_id
_entity_poly.type
_entity_poly.pdbx_seq_one_letter_code
_entity_poly.pdbx_strand_id
1 'polypeptide(L)'
;MATDISYEQHLRQNNERLISITKQLSDVRGYDHGCRELIAWCADPRAFNAAFEDNLLSALQEVVKLSSKNGFDRQLAIALIDACHSHRKLLSKRSAGNWNAGWSR
;
A
#
# COMPACT_ATOMS: atom_id res chain seq x y z
N MET A 1 -20.99 -27.13 -3.39
CA MET A 1 -19.59 -26.98 -3.86
C MET A 1 -19.24 -25.50 -3.74
N ALA A 2 -18.49 -25.11 -2.71
CA ALA A 2 -18.28 -23.72 -2.32
C ALA A 2 -16.79 -23.36 -2.27
N THR A 3 -16.06 -23.66 -3.34
CA THR A 3 -14.63 -23.34 -3.44
C THR A 3 -14.33 -22.86 -4.86
N ASP A 4 -14.97 -21.75 -5.25
CA ASP A 4 -14.43 -20.85 -6.26
C ASP A 4 -15.11 -19.50 -6.05
N ILE A 5 -14.68 -18.76 -5.03
CA ILE A 5 -14.71 -17.31 -5.20
C ILE A 5 -13.76 -17.10 -6.37
N SER A 6 -14.29 -16.81 -7.56
CA SER A 6 -13.50 -16.70 -8.78
C SER A 6 -12.27 -15.82 -8.53
N TYR A 7 -11.12 -16.24 -9.04
CA TYR A 7 -9.86 -15.48 -8.93
C TYR A 7 -10.05 -13.98 -9.20
N GLU A 8 -10.91 -13.62 -10.16
CA GLU A 8 -11.27 -12.23 -10.45
C GLU A 8 -12.01 -11.53 -9.30
N GLN A 9 -12.90 -12.24 -8.61
CA GLN A 9 -13.62 -11.71 -7.46
C GLN A 9 -12.67 -11.47 -6.28
N HIS A 10 -11.68 -12.35 -6.07
CA HIS A 10 -10.63 -12.12 -5.09
C HIS A 10 -9.76 -10.91 -5.43
N LEU A 11 -9.38 -10.73 -6.70
CA LEU A 11 -8.66 -9.54 -7.14
C LEU A 11 -9.46 -8.26 -6.93
N ARG A 12 -10.77 -8.28 -7.21
CA ARG A 12 -11.65 -7.14 -6.97
C ARG A 12 -11.73 -6.78 -5.48
N GLN A 13 -11.94 -7.77 -4.62
CA GLN A 13 -12.00 -7.58 -3.16
C GLN A 13 -10.68 -7.00 -2.61
N ASN A 14 -9.54 -7.48 -3.10
CA ASN A 14 -8.24 -6.95 -2.70
C ASN A 14 -8.07 -5.48 -3.11
N ASN A 15 -8.48 -5.12 -4.34
CA ASN A 15 -8.47 -3.74 -4.80
C ASN A 15 -9.42 -2.84 -3.97
N GLU A 16 -10.64 -3.30 -3.70
CA GLU A 16 -11.59 -2.59 -2.85
C GLU A 16 -11.04 -2.35 -1.44
N ARG A 17 -10.33 -3.34 -0.88
CA ARG A 17 -9.65 -3.21 0.41
C ARG A 17 -8.56 -2.15 0.37
N LEU A 18 -7.68 -2.15 -0.64
CA LEU A 18 -6.64 -1.13 -0.80
C LEU A 18 -7.22 0.29 -0.94
N ILE A 19 -8.30 0.44 -1.71
CA ILE A 19 -9.01 1.72 -1.83
C ILE A 19 -9.58 2.16 -0.47
N SER A 20 -10.17 1.23 0.28
CA SER A 20 -10.69 1.50 1.62
C SER A 20 -9.59 1.96 2.58
N ILE A 21 -8.44 1.26 2.59
CA ILE A 21 -7.29 1.65 3.40
C ILE A 21 -6.79 3.03 2.98
N THR A 22 -6.71 3.32 1.68
CA THR A 22 -6.30 4.64 1.17
C THR A 22 -7.22 5.76 1.67
N LYS A 23 -8.54 5.51 1.74
CA LYS A 23 -9.48 6.46 2.33
C LYS A 23 -9.25 6.64 3.84
N GLN A 24 -8.98 5.57 4.57
CA GLN A 24 -8.66 5.65 6.01
C GLN A 24 -7.39 6.46 6.27
N LEU A 25 -6.37 6.30 5.42
CA LEU A 25 -5.13 7.07 5.52
C LEU A 25 -5.37 8.57 5.42
N SER A 26 -6.35 9.03 4.65
CA SER A 26 -6.66 10.45 4.51
C SER A 26 -7.23 11.11 5.77
N ASP A 27 -7.67 10.32 6.75
CA ASP A 27 -8.15 10.78 8.07
C ASP A 27 -7.07 10.53 9.14
N VAL A 28 -6.71 11.58 9.89
CA VAL A 28 -5.78 11.51 11.03
C VAL A 28 -6.15 10.40 12.02
N ARG A 29 -7.45 10.19 12.26
CA ARG A 29 -7.94 9.16 13.19
C ARG A 29 -7.79 7.74 12.64
N GLY A 30 -7.87 7.60 11.32
CA GLY A 30 -7.74 6.33 10.61
C GLY A 30 -6.31 6.00 10.19
N TYR A 31 -5.40 6.97 10.24
CA TYR A 31 -4.06 6.84 9.69
C TYR A 31 -3.21 5.75 10.33
N ASP A 32 -3.17 5.66 11.67
CA ASP A 32 -2.40 4.61 12.36
C ASP A 32 -2.87 3.21 11.93
N HIS A 33 -4.19 2.99 11.94
CA HIS A 33 -4.78 1.73 11.53
C HIS A 33 -4.50 1.41 10.05
N GLY A 34 -4.69 2.39 9.16
CA GLY A 34 -4.43 2.23 7.73
C GLY A 34 -2.95 1.92 7.43
N CYS A 35 -2.01 2.56 8.15
CA CYS A 35 -0.59 2.29 8.01
C CYS A 35 -0.26 0.85 8.46
N ARG A 36 -0.78 0.40 9.59
CA ARG A 36 -0.56 -0.98 10.08
C ARG A 36 -1.14 -2.02 9.14
N GLU A 37 -2.33 -1.78 8.59
CA GLU A 37 -2.92 -2.66 7.57
C GLU A 37 -2.06 -2.73 6.32
N LEU A 38 -1.55 -1.60 5.81
CA LEU A 38 -0.63 -1.61 4.67
C LEU A 38 0.71 -2.24 4.98
N ILE A 39 1.24 -2.12 6.20
CA ILE A 39 2.46 -2.81 6.62
C ILE A 39 2.25 -4.31 6.54
N ALA A 40 1.14 -4.81 7.10
CA ALA A 40 0.78 -6.22 7.02
C ALA A 40 0.55 -6.68 5.58
N TRP A 41 -0.02 -5.80 4.74
CA TRP A 41 -0.17 -6.05 3.30
C TRP A 41 1.19 -6.19 2.60
N CYS A 42 2.10 -5.22 2.79
CA CYS A 42 3.44 -5.23 2.22
C CYS A 42 4.35 -6.33 2.78
N ALA A 43 4.02 -6.93 3.93
CA ALA A 43 4.76 -8.08 4.46
C ALA A 43 4.51 -9.38 3.65
N ASP A 44 3.43 -9.44 2.85
CA ASP A 44 3.15 -10.57 1.97
C ASP A 44 3.72 -10.32 0.56
N PRO A 45 4.67 -11.14 0.06
CA PRO A 45 5.20 -11.00 -1.31
C PRO A 45 4.11 -11.03 -2.39
N ARG A 46 2.97 -11.70 -2.14
CA ARG A 46 1.84 -11.77 -3.07
C ARG A 46 1.13 -10.43 -3.23
N ALA A 47 1.36 -9.48 -2.33
CA ALA A 47 0.85 -8.13 -2.42
C ALA A 47 1.48 -7.30 -3.57
N PHE A 48 2.57 -7.79 -4.16
CA PHE A 48 3.29 -7.11 -5.23
C PHE A 48 2.87 -7.73 -6.58
N ASN A 49 1.59 -7.56 -6.92
CA ASN A 49 0.99 -8.08 -8.15
C ASN A 49 0.47 -6.93 -9.01
N ALA A 50 0.71 -7.01 -10.32
CA ALA A 50 0.28 -6.02 -11.31
C ALA A 50 -1.22 -5.67 -11.24
N ALA A 51 -2.07 -6.61 -10.82
CA ALA A 51 -3.53 -6.42 -10.76
C ALA A 51 -4.01 -5.38 -9.73
N PHE A 52 -3.16 -4.99 -8.77
CA PHE A 52 -3.50 -3.99 -7.73
C PHE A 52 -2.32 -3.12 -7.33
N GLU A 53 -1.27 -3.15 -8.14
CA GLU A 53 -0.03 -2.40 -7.96
C GLU A 53 -0.26 -0.88 -8.00
N ASP A 54 -1.13 -0.41 -8.90
CA ASP A 54 -1.49 1.01 -9.00
C ASP A 54 -2.17 1.53 -7.73
N ASN A 55 -3.05 0.71 -7.13
CA ASN A 55 -3.73 1.05 -5.88
C ASN A 55 -2.76 1.02 -4.69
N LEU A 56 -1.84 0.05 -4.66
CA LEU A 56 -0.79 0.00 -3.64
C LEU A 56 0.11 1.23 -3.72
N LEU A 57 0.60 1.60 -4.91
CA LEU A 57 1.41 2.80 -5.10
C LEU A 57 0.67 4.08 -4.72
N SER A 58 -0.62 4.18 -5.06
CA SER A 58 -1.45 5.34 -4.71
C SER A 58 -1.58 5.50 -3.19
N ALA A 59 -1.83 4.39 -2.48
CA ALA A 59 -1.89 4.37 -1.02
C ALA A 59 -0.56 4.82 -0.40
N LEU A 60 0.54 4.27 -0.93
CA LEU A 60 1.90 4.57 -0.50
C LEU A 60 2.29 6.03 -0.73
N GLN A 61 1.93 6.63 -1.87
CA GLN A 61 2.12 8.05 -2.14
C GLN A 61 1.34 8.94 -1.18
N GLU A 62 0.10 8.56 -0.85
CA GLU A 62 -0.71 9.33 0.10
C GLU A 62 -0.10 9.27 1.50
N VAL A 63 0.43 8.13 1.95
CA VAL A 63 1.16 8.02 3.23
C VAL A 63 2.35 8.98 3.29
N VAL A 64 3.19 9.00 2.25
CA VAL A 64 4.35 9.90 2.19
C VAL A 64 3.92 11.36 2.27
N LYS A 65 2.92 11.75 1.48
CA LYS A 65 2.36 13.10 1.47
C LYS A 65 1.77 13.51 2.82
N LEU A 66 1.06 12.61 3.49
CA LEU A 66 0.42 12.87 4.78
C LEU A 66 1.41 12.85 5.95
N SER A 67 2.46 12.03 5.90
CA SER A 67 3.50 11.93 6.94
C SER A 67 4.24 13.25 7.21
N SER A 68 4.19 14.19 6.25
CA SER A 68 4.76 15.53 6.38
C SER A 68 3.79 16.55 7.00
N LYS A 69 2.54 16.16 7.29
CA LYS A 69 1.52 17.02 7.88
C LYS A 69 1.42 16.79 9.39
N ASN A 70 1.01 17.84 10.12
CA ASN A 70 0.76 17.74 11.56
C ASN A 70 -0.40 16.78 11.87
N GLY A 71 -0.21 15.97 12.92
CA GLY A 71 -1.19 14.97 13.38
C GLY A 71 -0.99 13.57 12.79
N PHE A 72 -0.14 13.41 11.77
CA PHE A 72 0.17 12.13 11.16
C PHE A 72 1.47 11.54 11.72
N ASP A 73 1.50 10.24 11.97
CA ASP A 73 2.67 9.56 12.54
C ASP A 73 3.72 9.27 11.46
N ARG A 74 4.78 10.08 11.45
CA ARG A 74 5.89 9.90 10.52
C ARG A 74 6.68 8.61 10.73
N GLN A 75 6.75 8.07 11.95
CA GLN A 75 7.45 6.80 12.22
C GLN A 75 6.72 5.62 11.58
N LEU A 76 5.39 5.62 11.62
CA LEU A 76 4.58 4.61 10.91
C LEU A 76 4.76 4.68 9.41
N ALA A 77 4.85 5.90 8.85
CA ALA A 77 5.14 6.08 7.43
C ALA A 77 6.50 5.47 7.06
N ILE A 78 7.55 5.73 7.83
CA ILE A 78 8.88 5.15 7.58
C ILE A 78 8.83 3.62 7.66
N ALA A 79 8.20 3.06 8.70
CA ALA A 79 8.07 1.61 8.85
C ALA A 79 7.31 0.96 7.69
N LEU A 80 6.27 1.61 7.16
CA LEU A 80 5.55 1.15 5.98
C LEU A 80 6.45 1.17 4.74
N ILE A 81 7.16 2.26 4.53
CA ILE A 81 8.05 2.43 3.39
C ILE A 81 9.13 1.33 3.40
N ASP A 82 9.73 1.05 4.55
CA ASP A 82 10.74 0.00 4.72
C ASP A 82 10.18 -1.41 4.45
N ALA A 83 8.96 -1.69 4.95
CA ALA A 83 8.28 -2.95 4.69
C ALA A 83 8.06 -3.17 3.19
N CYS A 84 7.56 -2.16 2.47
CA CYS A 84 7.36 -2.28 1.03
C CYS A 84 8.67 -2.27 0.24
N HIS A 85 9.72 -1.59 0.72
CA HIS A 85 11.06 -1.57 0.09
C HIS A 85 11.67 -2.97 0.00
N SER A 86 11.48 -3.78 1.04
CA SER A 86 11.97 -5.17 1.11
C SER A 86 11.52 -6.03 -0.08
N HIS A 87 10.36 -5.71 -0.64
CA HIS A 87 9.75 -6.43 -1.75
C HIS A 87 9.68 -5.60 -3.05
N ARG A 88 10.30 -4.41 -3.10
CA ARG A 88 10.24 -3.51 -4.28
C ARG A 88 10.71 -4.15 -5.59
N LYS A 89 11.52 -5.21 -5.53
CA LYS A 89 11.98 -5.97 -6.70
C LYS A 89 10.88 -6.77 -7.38
N LEU A 90 9.77 -7.03 -6.67
CA LEU A 90 8.59 -7.71 -7.19
C LEU A 90 7.64 -6.76 -7.91
N LEU A 91 7.80 -5.44 -7.72
CA LEU A 91 7.07 -4.44 -8.50
C LEU A 91 7.45 -4.52 -9.97
N SER A 92 6.50 -4.19 -10.84
CA SER A 92 6.77 -4.00 -12.26
C SER A 92 7.85 -2.94 -12.48
N LYS A 93 8.56 -3.00 -13.61
CA LYS A 93 9.60 -2.02 -13.97
C LYS A 93 9.09 -0.57 -13.90
N ARG A 94 7.83 -0.34 -14.29
CA ARG A 94 7.18 0.98 -14.24
C ARG A 94 7.09 1.49 -12.80
N SER A 95 6.53 0.67 -11.91
CA SER A 95 6.32 1.02 -10.50
C SER A 95 7.59 1.10 -9.70
N ALA A 96 8.56 0.20 -9.95
CA ALA A 96 9.89 0.29 -9.36
C ALA A 96 10.59 1.60 -9.78
N GLY A 97 10.37 2.07 -11.02
CA GLY A 97 10.81 3.38 -11.49
C GLY A 97 10.18 4.52 -10.69
N ASN A 98 8.85 4.50 -10.51
CA ASN A 98 8.13 5.50 -9.72
C ASN A 98 8.55 5.50 -8.24
N TRP A 99 8.75 4.32 -7.65
CA TRP A 99 9.28 4.14 -6.30
C TRP A 99 10.64 4.82 -6.18
N ASN A 100 11.60 4.49 -7.04
CA ASN A 100 12.94 5.07 -6.98
C ASN A 100 12.96 6.59 -7.25
N ALA A 101 12.06 7.11 -8.07
CA ALA A 101 12.00 8.54 -8.39
C ALA A 101 11.42 9.38 -7.23
N GLY A 102 10.36 8.90 -6.57
CA GLY A 102 9.67 9.67 -5.52
C GLY A 102 10.21 9.46 -4.10
N TRP A 103 10.96 8.38 -3.86
CA TRP A 103 11.23 7.86 -2.52
C TRP A 103 12.73 7.78 -2.18
N SER A 104 13.59 8.22 -3.10
CA SER A 104 15.05 8.15 -2.96
C SER A 104 15.67 9.41 -2.33
N ARG A 105 14.97 10.07 -1.40
CA ARG A 105 15.48 11.22 -0.63
C ARG A 105 15.50 10.94 0.86
#